data_AF-A0A939V8L4-F1
#
_entry.id   AF-A0A939V8L4-F1
#
_cell.length_a   1.000
_cell.length_b   1.000
_cell.length_c   1.000
_cell.angle_alpha   90.00
_cell.angle_beta   90.00
_cell.angle_gamma   90.00
#
_symmetry.space_group_name_H-M   'P 1'
#
loop_
_entity.id
_entity.type
_entity.pdbx_description
1 polymer ?
#
loop_
_entity_poly.entity_id
_entity_poly.type
_entity_poly.pdbx_seq_one_letter_code
_entity_poly.pdbx_strand_id
1 'polypeptide(L)'
;MKLLLLALALVAGADYLGSAVRLSGASCVEDLSESEIERYEALAAHPLDINTATRRELLASGLLTSYQVATLLDYIAHYGEICSVVELAAVDGFGPERAKDLAPFLKLEPTGQLGARPRKRLHADAMARVADKSGTWSSAMKASASYGGLKTGLAAKNSQTTACYLSWQGRRIPGQLIVGDFNARIGQGLLTWTGMTMTTLYTVSAFARSPTGLSGLNTLSEGSAKRGVAGDIQLGPVDLWAYATLDGEQMVHVQHISRRATVGATALHGLDGFACSADWRFTLGKFTAFGELAAREASTALRSGLFYNHSYGNRGALLLRYSADERAAALGAETRWASLTAEASKNLTKQTRQLRTVALCNPSLSFGAWTLKPSLRLNSRYRPDEELRWRNDLRLELDLQRAPWIFHARYNALHCEQWAWLSYLETGYKNEKTALYLRGTLFKVDKWNDRIYSYERDAPGSFNVPTYYGRGYALALYVRWRRLALRASTTRYPSMPDKPSKYELKLQLNLKL
;
A
#
# COMPACT_ATOMS: atom_id res chain seq x y z
N MET A 1 7.70 -28.82 32.28
CA MET A 1 8.45 -27.57 32.04
C MET A 1 9.27 -27.61 30.74
N LYS A 2 8.64 -27.97 29.60
CA LYS A 2 9.23 -27.92 28.24
C LYS A 2 8.17 -27.81 27.11
N LEU A 3 6.93 -27.46 27.45
CA LEU A 3 5.81 -27.25 26.52
C LEU A 3 5.19 -25.85 26.62
N LEU A 4 5.81 -24.95 27.39
CA LEU A 4 5.38 -23.55 27.54
C LEU A 4 6.22 -22.55 26.71
N LEU A 5 7.16 -23.05 25.90
CA LEU A 5 8.12 -22.25 25.14
C LEU A 5 7.79 -22.08 23.65
N LEU A 6 6.68 -22.65 23.16
CA LEU A 6 6.22 -22.48 21.77
C LEU A 6 4.96 -21.59 21.63
N ALA A 7 4.37 -21.13 22.73
CA ALA A 7 3.24 -20.18 22.70
C ALA A 7 3.66 -18.72 22.94
N LEU A 8 4.93 -18.46 23.21
CA LEU A 8 5.47 -17.11 23.50
C LEU A 8 5.92 -16.32 22.25
N ALA A 9 5.68 -16.83 21.04
CA ALA A 9 5.93 -16.11 19.79
C ALA A 9 4.67 -15.47 19.15
N LEU A 10 3.49 -15.59 19.79
CA LEU A 10 2.20 -15.20 19.20
C LEU A 10 1.50 -14.00 19.88
N VAL A 11 2.16 -13.33 20.82
CA VAL A 11 1.65 -12.11 21.46
C VAL A 11 2.51 -10.90 21.09
N ALA A 12 2.55 -10.64 19.79
CA ALA A 12 2.71 -9.29 19.28
C ALA A 12 1.80 -9.23 18.06
N GLY A 13 0.55 -8.84 18.26
CA GLY A 13 -0.27 -8.36 17.15
C GLY A 13 0.36 -7.06 16.66
N ALA A 14 1.51 -7.16 15.98
CA ALA A 14 2.17 -6.06 15.33
C ALA A 14 1.11 -5.34 14.52
N ASP A 15 1.02 -4.03 14.71
CA ASP A 15 0.18 -3.20 13.87
C ASP A 15 0.68 -3.39 12.43
N TYR A 16 -0.05 -4.18 11.63
CA TYR A 16 0.35 -4.54 10.26
C TYR A 16 0.59 -3.28 9.43
N LEU A 17 -0.07 -2.17 9.79
CA LEU A 17 0.13 -0.84 9.21
C LEU A 17 1.59 -0.40 9.27
N GLY A 18 2.28 -0.65 10.39
CA GLY A 18 3.69 -0.33 10.51
C GLY A 18 4.54 -1.11 9.50
N SER A 19 4.23 -2.39 9.30
CA SER A 19 4.90 -3.21 8.28
C SER A 19 4.49 -2.82 6.86
N ALA A 20 3.22 -2.47 6.63
CA ALA A 20 2.71 -2.02 5.34
C ALA A 20 3.40 -0.74 4.86
N VAL A 21 3.62 0.23 5.76
CA VAL A 21 4.37 1.47 5.50
C VAL A 21 5.82 1.16 5.10
N ARG A 22 6.50 0.26 5.81
CA ARG A 22 7.89 -0.12 5.48
C ARG A 22 8.00 -0.89 4.17
N LEU A 23 7.07 -1.83 3.93
CA LEU A 23 7.07 -2.64 2.71
C LEU A 23 6.71 -1.85 1.45
N SER A 24 5.83 -0.85 1.56
CA SER A 24 5.49 0.04 0.44
C SER A 24 6.53 1.12 0.17
N GLY A 25 7.42 1.41 1.13
CA GLY A 25 8.27 2.61 1.08
C GLY A 25 7.50 3.91 1.33
N ALA A 26 6.31 3.85 1.92
CA ALA A 26 5.62 5.03 2.41
C ALA A 26 6.36 5.55 3.67
N SER A 27 6.24 6.85 3.95
CA SER A 27 6.77 7.38 5.22
C SER A 27 5.79 7.30 6.37
N CYS A 28 4.48 7.23 6.10
CA CYS A 28 3.40 6.98 7.07
C CYS A 28 2.19 6.36 6.36
N VAL A 29 1.15 6.03 7.13
CA VAL A 29 -0.07 5.40 6.63
C VAL A 29 -0.84 6.31 5.67
N GLU A 30 -0.84 7.63 5.88
CA GLU A 30 -1.48 8.59 4.95
C GLU A 30 -0.81 8.66 3.58
N ASP A 31 0.45 8.20 3.49
CA ASP A 31 1.17 8.12 2.24
C ASP A 31 0.96 6.78 1.52
N LEU A 32 -0.03 5.99 1.92
CA LEU A 32 -0.46 4.79 1.20
C LEU A 32 -1.77 5.08 0.47
N SER A 33 -1.91 4.55 -0.74
CA SER A 33 -3.20 4.62 -1.44
C SER A 33 -4.25 3.74 -0.74
N GLU A 34 -5.52 4.11 -0.87
CA GLU A 34 -6.66 3.31 -0.37
C GLU A 34 -6.54 1.84 -0.83
N SER A 35 -6.25 1.63 -2.11
CA SER A 35 -6.06 0.30 -2.70
C SER A 35 -4.88 -0.51 -2.13
N GLU A 36 -3.79 0.15 -1.73
CA GLU A 36 -2.64 -0.54 -1.13
C GLU A 36 -2.95 -0.99 0.29
N ILE A 37 -3.69 -0.18 1.03
CA ILE A 37 -4.08 -0.51 2.40
C ILE A 37 -5.09 -1.65 2.41
N GLU A 38 -6.10 -1.57 1.55
CA GLU A 38 -7.06 -2.66 1.34
C GLU A 38 -6.32 -3.98 1.03
N ARG A 39 -5.28 -3.93 0.20
CA ARG A 39 -4.44 -5.09 -0.11
C ARG A 39 -3.67 -5.61 1.12
N TYR A 40 -2.93 -4.75 1.82
CA TYR A 40 -2.16 -5.17 3.01
C TYR A 40 -3.06 -5.70 4.12
N GLU A 41 -4.23 -5.11 4.28
CA GLU A 41 -5.21 -5.56 5.25
C GLU A 41 -5.81 -6.91 4.88
N ALA A 42 -6.18 -7.12 3.61
CA ALA A 42 -6.63 -8.42 3.13
C ALA A 42 -5.57 -9.51 3.40
N LEU A 43 -4.29 -9.19 3.17
CA LEU A 43 -3.17 -10.08 3.48
C LEU A 43 -2.99 -10.30 4.99
N ALA A 44 -3.19 -9.28 5.84
CA ALA A 44 -3.10 -9.46 7.29
C ALA A 44 -4.27 -10.28 7.85
N ALA A 45 -5.47 -10.14 7.28
CA ALA A 45 -6.66 -10.91 7.65
C ALA A 45 -6.60 -12.37 7.16
N HIS A 46 -5.97 -12.58 6.00
CA HIS A 46 -5.75 -13.86 5.33
C HIS A 46 -4.28 -13.99 4.89
N PRO A 47 -3.36 -14.29 5.81
CA PRO A 47 -1.93 -14.40 5.51
C PRO A 47 -1.65 -15.40 4.40
N LEU A 48 -0.73 -15.03 3.50
CA LEU A 48 -0.34 -15.83 2.36
C LEU A 48 0.58 -16.96 2.81
N ASP A 49 0.19 -18.20 2.52
CA ASP A 49 1.00 -19.38 2.82
C ASP A 49 2.13 -19.51 1.79
N ILE A 50 3.36 -19.18 2.18
CA ILE A 50 4.48 -19.11 1.22
C ILE A 50 4.95 -20.47 0.71
N ASN A 51 4.68 -21.54 1.46
CA ASN A 51 5.08 -22.89 1.11
C ASN A 51 4.15 -23.50 0.06
N THR A 52 2.89 -23.05 0.02
CA THR A 52 1.87 -23.55 -0.91
C THR A 52 1.45 -22.54 -1.97
N ALA A 53 1.74 -21.25 -1.78
CA ALA A 53 1.41 -20.21 -2.73
C ALA A 53 2.15 -20.42 -4.05
N THR A 54 1.40 -20.26 -5.13
CA THR A 54 1.97 -20.18 -6.46
C THR A 54 2.83 -18.93 -6.60
N ARG A 55 3.83 -18.98 -7.49
CA ARG A 55 4.65 -17.82 -7.88
C ARG A 55 3.80 -16.57 -8.14
N ARG A 56 2.67 -16.74 -8.82
CA ARG A 56 1.72 -15.68 -9.13
C ARG A 56 1.07 -15.08 -7.89
N GLU A 57 0.63 -15.90 -6.94
CA GLU A 57 0.07 -15.40 -5.67
C GLU A 57 1.11 -14.63 -4.87
N LEU A 58 2.36 -15.10 -4.88
CA LEU A 58 3.49 -14.40 -4.27
C LEU A 58 3.73 -13.02 -4.91
N LEU A 59 3.67 -12.90 -6.24
CA LEU A 59 3.82 -11.63 -6.95
C LEU A 59 2.61 -10.70 -6.79
N ALA A 60 1.40 -11.22 -6.99
CA ALA A 60 0.14 -10.47 -6.90
C ALA A 60 -0.13 -9.94 -5.48
N SER A 61 0.46 -10.57 -4.46
CA SER A 61 0.43 -10.05 -3.09
C SER A 61 1.04 -8.63 -3.00
N GLY A 62 1.98 -8.29 -3.89
CA GLY A 62 2.76 -7.06 -3.81
C GLY A 62 3.74 -7.00 -2.63
N LEU A 63 3.89 -8.08 -1.86
CA LEU A 63 4.82 -8.18 -0.74
C LEU A 63 6.26 -8.45 -1.21
N LEU A 64 6.39 -9.26 -2.26
CA LEU A 64 7.65 -9.80 -2.74
C LEU A 64 7.97 -9.27 -4.14
N THR A 65 9.25 -8.96 -4.36
CA THR A 65 9.75 -8.63 -5.69
C THR A 65 9.92 -9.89 -6.53
N SER A 66 9.96 -9.77 -7.86
CA SER A 66 10.22 -10.91 -8.75
C SER A 66 11.50 -11.68 -8.42
N TYR A 67 12.52 -10.97 -7.92
CA TYR A 67 13.74 -11.58 -7.40
C TYR A 67 13.48 -12.41 -6.13
N GLN A 68 12.80 -11.83 -5.12
CA GLN A 68 12.48 -12.52 -3.87
C GLN A 68 11.61 -13.76 -4.08
N VAL A 69 10.67 -13.68 -5.02
CA VAL A 69 9.85 -14.83 -5.37
C VAL A 69 10.72 -15.91 -6.03
N ALA A 70 11.63 -15.55 -6.93
CA ALA A 70 12.53 -16.52 -7.56
C ALA A 70 13.47 -17.18 -6.55
N THR A 71 14.09 -16.43 -5.63
CA THR A 71 14.99 -16.99 -4.60
C THR A 71 14.24 -17.84 -3.59
N LEU A 72 13.04 -17.43 -3.19
CA LEU A 72 12.17 -18.19 -2.31
C LEU A 72 11.79 -19.56 -2.90
N LEU A 73 11.34 -19.58 -4.16
CA LEU A 73 10.95 -20.82 -4.82
C LEU A 73 12.14 -21.75 -5.08
N ASP A 74 13.30 -21.19 -5.43
CA ASP A 74 14.55 -21.93 -5.58
C ASP A 74 14.98 -22.56 -4.25
N TYR A 75 14.87 -21.82 -3.14
CA TYR A 75 15.14 -22.32 -1.80
C TYR A 75 14.21 -23.48 -1.45
N ILE A 76 12.90 -23.32 -1.63
CA ILE A 76 11.90 -24.35 -1.33
C ILE A 76 12.15 -25.62 -2.15
N ALA A 77 12.55 -25.48 -3.43
CA ALA A 77 12.84 -26.61 -4.30
C ALA A 77 14.07 -27.42 -3.87
N HIS A 78 15.09 -26.79 -3.27
CA HIS A 78 16.34 -27.45 -2.88
C HIS A 78 16.36 -27.91 -1.42
N TYR A 79 15.77 -27.13 -0.51
CA TYR A 79 15.90 -27.32 0.94
C TYR A 79 14.58 -27.69 1.63
N GLY A 80 13.43 -27.50 0.99
CA GLY A 80 12.11 -27.80 1.55
C GLY A 80 11.36 -26.57 2.09
N GLU A 81 10.28 -26.82 2.83
CA GLU A 81 9.37 -25.78 3.33
C GLU A 81 10.03 -24.84 4.34
N ILE A 82 9.73 -23.55 4.23
CA ILE A 82 10.15 -22.54 5.21
C ILE A 82 9.25 -22.63 6.43
N CYS A 83 9.85 -22.91 7.58
CA CYS A 83 9.18 -23.19 8.84
C CYS A 83 9.22 -22.02 9.83
N SER A 84 10.02 -20.97 9.57
CA SER A 84 10.18 -19.86 10.50
C SER A 84 10.59 -18.54 9.85
N VAL A 85 10.35 -17.43 10.55
CA VAL A 85 10.78 -16.08 10.12
C VAL A 85 12.32 -16.00 10.06
N VAL A 86 13.02 -16.73 10.92
CA VAL A 86 14.49 -16.76 10.96
C VAL A 86 15.04 -17.45 9.72
N GLU A 87 14.41 -18.53 9.28
CA GLU A 87 14.77 -19.22 8.04
C GLU A 87 14.48 -18.36 6.82
N LEU A 88 13.31 -17.71 6.77
CA LEU A 88 13.00 -16.73 5.72
C LEU A 88 14.06 -15.62 5.67
N ALA A 89 14.55 -15.16 6.82
CA ALA A 89 15.61 -14.16 6.88
C ALA A 89 16.95 -14.63 6.29
N ALA A 90 17.21 -15.94 6.28
CA ALA A 90 18.40 -16.54 5.68
C ALA A 90 18.30 -16.71 4.16
N VAL A 91 17.09 -16.63 3.59
CA VAL A 91 16.89 -16.67 2.14
C VAL A 91 17.40 -15.37 1.51
N ASP A 92 18.15 -15.51 0.42
CA ASP A 92 18.67 -14.39 -0.35
C ASP A 92 17.57 -13.40 -0.75
N GLY A 93 17.79 -12.13 -0.41
CA GLY A 93 16.87 -11.03 -0.69
C GLY A 93 15.88 -10.69 0.42
N PHE A 94 15.83 -11.45 1.51
CA PHE A 94 14.96 -11.17 2.66
C PHE A 94 15.74 -10.45 3.78
N GLY A 95 16.63 -11.15 4.48
CA GLY A 95 17.29 -10.59 5.67
C GLY A 95 16.33 -10.40 6.87
N PRO A 96 16.87 -10.11 8.06
CA PRO A 96 16.11 -10.19 9.32
C PRO A 96 14.97 -9.17 9.46
N GLU A 97 15.20 -7.87 9.20
CA GLU A 97 14.11 -6.88 9.37
C GLU A 97 13.03 -7.06 8.31
N ARG A 98 13.39 -7.44 7.08
CA ARG A 98 12.37 -7.65 6.03
C ARG A 98 11.54 -8.89 6.31
N ALA A 99 12.14 -9.99 6.77
CA ALA A 99 11.38 -11.17 7.17
C ALA A 99 10.40 -10.83 8.31
N LYS A 100 10.84 -10.01 9.28
CA LYS A 100 9.98 -9.49 10.35
C LYS A 100 8.85 -8.60 9.83
N ASP A 101 9.11 -7.76 8.83
CA ASP A 101 8.09 -6.92 8.19
C ASP A 101 7.09 -7.72 7.36
N LEU A 102 7.51 -8.84 6.77
CA LEU A 102 6.64 -9.74 6.03
C LEU A 102 5.79 -10.63 6.93
N ALA A 103 6.27 -10.95 8.14
CA ALA A 103 5.63 -11.89 9.06
C ALA A 103 4.11 -11.67 9.30
N PRO A 104 3.58 -10.44 9.42
CA PRO A 104 2.14 -10.23 9.60
C PRO A 104 1.27 -10.67 8.43
N PHE A 105 1.87 -10.82 7.25
CA PHE A 105 1.19 -11.10 5.98
C PHE A 105 1.47 -12.51 5.44
N LEU A 106 2.35 -13.26 6.10
CA LEU A 106 2.79 -14.58 5.66
C LEU A 106 2.40 -15.66 6.67
N LYS A 107 2.07 -16.84 6.16
CA LYS A 107 1.91 -18.07 6.93
C LYS A 107 3.11 -18.97 6.65
N LEU A 108 3.81 -19.35 7.72
CA LEU A 108 5.06 -20.15 7.69
C LEU A 108 4.86 -21.53 8.32
N GLU A 109 3.62 -22.00 8.42
CA GLU A 109 3.36 -23.31 8.99
C GLU A 109 3.82 -24.39 8.00
N PRO A 110 4.71 -25.32 8.40
CA PRO A 110 5.01 -26.47 7.56
C PRO A 110 3.74 -27.31 7.38
N THR A 111 3.51 -27.77 6.15
CA THR A 111 2.41 -28.67 5.83
C THR A 111 2.76 -30.02 6.42
N GLY A 112 2.34 -30.27 7.65
CA GLY A 112 2.39 -31.61 8.25
C GLY A 112 1.75 -32.60 7.29
N GLN A 113 2.59 -33.48 6.72
CA GLN A 113 2.36 -34.41 5.59
C GLN A 113 2.48 -33.80 4.19
N LEU A 114 3.58 -34.15 3.49
CA LEU A 114 3.67 -34.14 2.04
C LEU A 114 2.41 -34.78 1.44
N GLY A 115 1.63 -34.01 0.67
CA GLY A 115 0.43 -34.50 -0.02
C GLY A 115 -0.90 -34.20 0.69
N ALA A 116 -0.92 -33.57 1.87
CA ALA A 116 -2.16 -33.09 2.47
C ALA A 116 -2.79 -32.00 1.58
N ARG A 117 -3.95 -32.29 0.99
CA ARG A 117 -4.68 -31.29 0.19
C ARG A 117 -5.11 -30.14 1.11
N PRO A 118 -4.83 -28.87 0.78
CA PRO A 118 -5.36 -27.75 1.55
C PRO A 118 -6.88 -27.85 1.57
N ARG A 119 -7.46 -27.96 2.77
CA ARG A 119 -8.91 -27.98 2.96
C ARG A 119 -9.45 -26.66 2.40
N LYS A 120 -10.31 -26.73 1.38
CA LYS A 120 -11.01 -25.55 0.87
C LYS A 120 -11.88 -25.01 2.01
N ARG A 121 -11.63 -23.77 2.42
CA ARG A 121 -12.45 -23.05 3.38
C ARG A 121 -13.15 -21.91 2.67
N LEU A 122 -14.36 -21.60 3.12
CA LEU A 122 -15.04 -20.41 2.65
C LEU A 122 -14.58 -19.25 3.53
N HIS A 123 -13.99 -18.24 2.89
CA HIS A 123 -13.75 -16.96 3.51
C HIS A 123 -14.76 -15.97 2.95
N ALA A 124 -15.49 -15.29 3.83
CA ALA A 124 -16.43 -14.26 3.43
C ALA A 124 -16.35 -13.08 4.40
N ASP A 125 -16.44 -11.87 3.89
CA ASP A 125 -16.47 -10.64 4.66
C ASP A 125 -17.54 -9.70 4.11
N ALA A 126 -18.14 -8.93 5.01
CA ALA A 126 -19.12 -7.91 4.67
C ALA A 126 -18.94 -6.68 5.55
N MET A 127 -19.00 -5.50 4.95
CA MET A 127 -18.91 -4.20 5.61
C MET A 127 -20.08 -3.32 5.19
N ALA A 128 -20.64 -2.61 6.16
CA ALA A 128 -21.66 -1.58 5.96
C ALA A 128 -21.23 -0.27 6.64
N ARG A 129 -21.49 0.85 5.98
CA ARG A 129 -21.14 2.19 6.43
C ARG A 129 -22.31 3.14 6.24
N VAL A 130 -22.54 3.98 7.24
CA VAL A 130 -23.39 5.17 7.13
C VAL A 130 -22.59 6.37 7.61
N ALA A 131 -22.61 7.45 6.84
CA ALA A 131 -21.92 8.68 7.18
C ALA A 131 -22.77 9.90 6.83
N ASP A 132 -22.83 10.86 7.75
CA ASP A 132 -23.30 12.21 7.52
C ASP A 132 -22.07 13.11 7.31
N LYS A 133 -21.92 13.58 6.07
CA LYS A 133 -20.88 14.54 5.68
C LYS A 133 -21.55 15.88 5.47
N SER A 134 -21.59 16.67 6.54
CA SER A 134 -22.01 18.07 6.46
C SER A 134 -23.48 18.24 6.04
N GLY A 135 -24.37 17.40 6.55
CA GLY A 135 -25.81 17.40 6.26
C GLY A 135 -26.21 16.50 5.08
N THR A 136 -25.24 15.88 4.39
CA THR A 136 -25.50 14.91 3.33
C THR A 136 -25.23 13.49 3.83
N TRP A 137 -26.29 12.69 3.88
CA TRP A 137 -26.21 11.28 4.22
C TRP A 137 -25.62 10.46 3.06
N SER A 138 -24.78 9.50 3.41
CA SER A 138 -24.24 8.52 2.48
C SER A 138 -24.22 7.14 3.11
N SER A 139 -24.50 6.13 2.30
CA SER A 139 -24.41 4.72 2.68
C SER A 139 -23.43 4.00 1.76
N ALA A 140 -22.76 2.98 2.29
CA ALA A 140 -21.90 2.12 1.48
C ALA A 140 -21.90 0.69 2.03
N MET A 141 -21.72 -0.28 1.14
CA MET A 141 -21.55 -1.68 1.47
C MET A 141 -20.44 -2.30 0.63
N LYS A 142 -19.72 -3.24 1.23
CA LYS A 142 -18.78 -4.13 0.54
C LYS A 142 -19.04 -5.56 0.98
N ALA A 143 -18.88 -6.50 0.05
CA ALA A 143 -18.87 -7.93 0.33
C ALA A 143 -17.77 -8.60 -0.49
N SER A 144 -17.13 -9.61 0.09
CA SER A 144 -16.13 -10.41 -0.60
C SER A 144 -16.24 -11.87 -0.16
N ALA A 145 -15.96 -12.79 -1.09
CA ALA A 145 -15.96 -14.21 -0.81
C ALA A 145 -14.87 -14.94 -1.62
N SER A 146 -14.26 -15.96 -1.01
CA SER A 146 -13.32 -16.84 -1.70
C SER A 146 -13.50 -18.29 -1.28
N TYR A 147 -13.39 -19.19 -2.27
CA TYR A 147 -13.48 -20.63 -2.09
C TYR A 147 -12.60 -21.35 -3.11
N GLY A 148 -11.48 -21.91 -2.63
CA GLY A 148 -10.49 -22.52 -3.51
C GLY A 148 -9.89 -21.49 -4.47
N GLY A 149 -9.97 -21.75 -5.78
CA GLY A 149 -9.46 -20.83 -6.81
C GLY A 149 -10.46 -19.76 -7.25
N LEU A 150 -11.68 -19.73 -6.69
CA LEU A 150 -12.70 -18.73 -7.02
C LEU A 150 -12.66 -17.61 -5.97
N LYS A 151 -12.65 -16.36 -6.43
CA LYS A 151 -12.83 -15.18 -5.58
C LYS A 151 -13.80 -14.21 -6.24
N THR A 152 -14.64 -13.57 -5.45
CA THR A 152 -15.58 -12.56 -5.91
C THR A 152 -15.68 -11.43 -4.89
N GLY A 153 -16.02 -10.25 -5.36
CA GLY A 153 -16.29 -9.10 -4.50
C GLY A 153 -17.23 -8.12 -5.14
N LEU A 154 -17.96 -7.40 -4.31
CA LEU A 154 -18.88 -6.33 -4.69
C LEU A 154 -18.73 -5.14 -3.74
N ALA A 155 -18.87 -3.94 -4.29
CA ALA A 155 -18.93 -2.69 -3.57
C ALA A 155 -20.07 -1.84 -4.14
N ALA A 156 -20.82 -1.19 -3.26
CA ALA A 156 -21.90 -0.29 -3.62
C ALA A 156 -21.95 0.91 -2.67
N LYS A 157 -22.34 2.06 -3.20
CA LYS A 157 -22.43 3.33 -2.48
C LYS A 157 -23.70 4.05 -2.91
N ASN A 158 -24.47 4.57 -1.95
CA ASN A 158 -25.73 5.27 -2.20
C ASN A 158 -26.66 4.52 -3.18
N SER A 159 -26.83 3.21 -2.94
CA SER A 159 -27.63 2.29 -3.77
C SER A 159 -27.13 2.04 -5.20
N GLN A 160 -25.93 2.50 -5.55
CA GLN A 160 -25.30 2.23 -6.84
C GLN A 160 -24.09 1.32 -6.69
N THR A 161 -23.99 0.29 -7.53
CA THR A 161 -22.82 -0.61 -7.56
C THR A 161 -21.62 0.15 -8.13
N THR A 162 -20.58 0.31 -7.32
CA THR A 162 -19.34 0.99 -7.72
C THR A 162 -18.37 0.02 -8.38
N ALA A 163 -18.26 -1.21 -7.86
CA ALA A 163 -17.37 -2.21 -8.41
C ALA A 163 -17.85 -3.64 -8.13
N CYS A 164 -17.67 -4.56 -9.08
CA CYS A 164 -17.88 -5.99 -8.87
C CYS A 164 -16.92 -6.83 -9.71
N TYR A 165 -16.48 -7.97 -9.18
CA TYR A 165 -15.64 -8.88 -9.95
C TYR A 165 -15.88 -10.35 -9.58
N LEU A 166 -15.56 -11.21 -10.55
CA LEU A 166 -15.37 -12.64 -10.36
C LEU A 166 -13.99 -13.00 -10.90
N SER A 167 -13.22 -13.74 -10.13
CA SER A 167 -11.92 -14.24 -10.55
C SER A 167 -11.83 -15.74 -10.33
N TRP A 168 -11.16 -16.39 -11.28
CA TRP A 168 -10.89 -17.80 -11.27
C TRP A 168 -9.38 -18.04 -11.47
N GLN A 169 -8.83 -18.91 -10.64
CA GLN A 169 -7.45 -19.33 -10.66
C GLN A 169 -7.35 -20.81 -11.03
N GLY A 170 -6.69 -21.07 -12.16
CA GLY A 170 -6.40 -22.41 -12.63
C GLY A 170 -5.44 -23.13 -11.70
N ARG A 171 -5.75 -24.40 -11.38
CA ARG A 171 -4.87 -25.27 -10.57
C ARG A 171 -3.84 -26.03 -11.40
N ARG A 172 -4.15 -26.31 -12.67
CA ARG A 172 -3.29 -27.02 -13.63
C ARG A 172 -2.74 -26.11 -14.73
N ILE A 173 -3.47 -25.03 -15.03
CA ILE A 173 -3.04 -23.96 -15.90
C ILE A 173 -2.54 -22.85 -14.98
N PRO A 174 -1.26 -22.47 -15.02
CA PRO A 174 -0.67 -21.46 -14.14
C PRO A 174 -1.12 -20.06 -14.58
N GLY A 175 -2.40 -19.74 -14.37
CA GLY A 175 -3.00 -18.51 -14.84
C GLY A 175 -4.22 -18.09 -14.05
N GLN A 176 -4.77 -16.94 -14.41
CA GLN A 176 -5.99 -16.40 -13.84
C GLN A 176 -6.87 -15.78 -14.90
N LEU A 177 -8.17 -15.78 -14.64
CA LEU A 177 -9.15 -15.03 -15.38
C LEU A 177 -9.96 -14.19 -14.41
N ILE A 178 -10.14 -12.91 -14.73
CA ILE A 178 -10.92 -11.94 -13.97
C ILE A 178 -11.97 -11.37 -14.94
N VAL A 179 -13.21 -11.34 -14.49
CA VAL A 179 -14.34 -10.73 -15.19
C VAL A 179 -14.96 -9.69 -14.28
N GLY A 180 -15.21 -8.49 -14.80
CA GLY A 180 -15.72 -7.35 -14.05
C GLY A 180 -14.66 -6.28 -13.83
N ASP A 181 -14.64 -5.68 -12.64
CA ASP A 181 -13.75 -4.60 -12.27
C ASP A 181 -12.39 -5.15 -11.77
N PHE A 182 -11.31 -4.66 -12.35
CA PHE A 182 -9.95 -5.10 -12.06
C PHE A 182 -8.95 -3.93 -12.02
N ASN A 183 -7.85 -4.18 -11.35
CA ASN A 183 -6.65 -3.37 -11.39
C ASN A 183 -5.64 -3.95 -12.39
N ALA A 184 -4.94 -3.07 -13.09
CA ALA A 184 -3.79 -3.39 -13.92
C ALA A 184 -2.61 -2.49 -13.52
N ARG A 185 -1.53 -3.10 -13.02
CA ARG A 185 -0.31 -2.40 -12.60
C ARG A 185 0.90 -3.06 -13.24
N ILE A 186 1.37 -2.45 -14.33
CA ILE A 186 2.37 -3.03 -15.23
C ILE A 186 3.56 -2.07 -15.36
N GLY A 187 4.76 -2.63 -15.53
CA GLY A 187 5.99 -1.86 -15.70
C GLY A 187 6.26 -0.90 -14.54
N GLN A 188 6.63 0.33 -14.89
CA GLN A 188 6.74 1.47 -13.97
C GLN A 188 5.51 2.40 -14.05
N GLY A 189 4.46 1.98 -14.77
CA GLY A 189 3.19 2.68 -14.91
C GLY A 189 3.25 3.90 -15.84
N LEU A 190 4.02 3.85 -16.93
CA LEU A 190 3.95 4.85 -18.00
C LEU A 190 2.76 4.65 -18.94
N LEU A 191 2.37 3.40 -19.23
CA LEU A 191 1.19 3.10 -20.07
C LEU A 191 -0.08 2.80 -19.28
N THR A 192 0.01 1.90 -18.29
CA THR A 192 -1.18 1.46 -17.53
C THR A 192 -0.84 1.26 -16.06
N TRP A 193 -1.53 2.00 -15.20
CA TRP A 193 -1.42 1.88 -13.75
C TRP A 193 -2.72 2.31 -13.07
N THR A 194 -3.49 1.36 -12.57
CA THR A 194 -4.76 1.64 -11.90
C THR A 194 -4.62 1.82 -10.39
N GLY A 195 -5.50 2.65 -9.84
CA GLY A 195 -5.46 3.11 -8.46
C GLY A 195 -4.48 4.28 -8.24
N MET A 196 -4.61 4.93 -7.08
CA MET A 196 -3.75 6.08 -6.75
C MET A 196 -2.29 5.63 -6.62
N THR A 197 -1.39 6.34 -7.29
CA THR A 197 0.05 6.19 -7.01
C THR A 197 0.47 7.24 -6.00
N MET A 198 1.10 6.80 -4.93
CA MET A 198 1.65 7.68 -3.91
C MET A 198 2.86 8.47 -4.42
N THR A 199 3.13 9.62 -3.79
CA THR A 199 4.23 10.47 -4.25
C THR A 199 5.58 9.81 -4.01
N THR A 200 6.42 9.87 -5.02
CA THR A 200 7.68 9.13 -5.21
C THR A 200 8.84 9.50 -4.29
N LEU A 201 8.65 10.33 -3.26
CA LEU A 201 9.76 10.98 -2.55
C LEU A 201 9.85 10.71 -1.07
N TYR A 202 8.94 9.97 -0.46
CA TYR A 202 8.97 9.82 0.99
C TYR A 202 10.10 8.92 1.51
N THR A 203 10.43 7.88 0.75
CA THR A 203 11.61 7.04 0.96
C THR A 203 12.29 6.78 -0.37
N VAL A 204 13.54 6.33 -0.33
CA VAL A 204 14.31 5.96 -1.53
C VAL A 204 13.61 4.82 -2.28
N SER A 205 13.00 3.88 -1.56
CA SER A 205 12.28 2.74 -2.15
C SER A 205 11.10 3.16 -3.04
N ALA A 206 10.50 4.34 -2.82
CA ALA A 206 9.38 4.86 -3.62
C ALA A 206 9.79 5.33 -5.04
N PHE A 207 11.09 5.39 -5.35
CA PHE A 207 11.59 5.83 -6.65
C PHE A 207 11.24 4.82 -7.76
N ALA A 208 11.26 3.53 -7.44
CA ALA A 208 10.85 2.46 -8.34
C ALA A 208 9.48 1.94 -7.94
N ARG A 209 8.60 1.76 -8.93
CA ARG A 209 7.34 1.07 -8.73
C ARG A 209 7.56 -0.44 -8.81
N SER A 210 6.74 -1.18 -8.08
CA SER A 210 6.69 -2.64 -8.11
C SER A 210 5.35 -3.04 -8.72
N PRO A 211 5.31 -3.48 -9.99
CA PRO A 211 4.07 -3.89 -10.62
C PRO A 211 3.50 -5.12 -9.90
N THR A 212 2.20 -5.11 -9.66
CA THR A 212 1.48 -6.24 -9.03
C THR A 212 0.68 -7.05 -10.05
N GLY A 213 0.76 -6.70 -11.34
CA GLY A 213 0.03 -7.37 -12.41
C GLY A 213 -1.47 -7.07 -12.37
N LEU A 214 -2.27 -8.11 -12.57
CA LEU A 214 -3.73 -8.05 -12.65
C LEU A 214 -4.38 -8.54 -11.35
N SER A 215 -5.39 -7.84 -10.84
CA SER A 215 -6.13 -8.25 -9.64
C SER A 215 -7.57 -7.74 -9.66
N GLY A 216 -8.54 -8.56 -9.24
CA GLY A 216 -9.94 -8.13 -9.09
C GLY A 216 -10.11 -7.02 -8.06
N LEU A 217 -11.12 -6.17 -8.24
CA LEU A 217 -11.35 -4.97 -7.43
C LEU A 217 -12.79 -4.81 -6.97
N ASN A 218 -12.99 -4.55 -5.68
CA ASN A 218 -14.27 -4.22 -5.04
C ASN A 218 -14.17 -2.93 -4.21
N THR A 219 -13.90 -1.81 -4.88
CA THR A 219 -13.71 -0.49 -4.26
C THR A 219 -14.98 0.36 -4.23
N LEU A 220 -15.07 1.28 -3.26
CA LEU A 220 -16.11 2.31 -3.17
C LEU A 220 -15.74 3.61 -3.91
N SER A 221 -14.52 3.68 -4.46
CA SER A 221 -14.03 4.84 -5.18
C SER A 221 -14.30 4.71 -6.67
N GLU A 222 -15.05 5.65 -7.23
CA GLU A 222 -15.32 5.73 -8.66
C GLU A 222 -14.04 6.11 -9.42
N GLY A 223 -13.77 5.46 -10.56
CA GLY A 223 -12.66 5.82 -11.46
C GLY A 223 -11.30 5.17 -11.17
N SER A 224 -11.19 4.29 -10.16
CA SER A 224 -9.92 3.60 -9.86
C SER A 224 -9.74 2.25 -10.59
N ALA A 225 -10.77 1.78 -11.28
CA ALA A 225 -10.87 0.43 -11.85
C ALA A 225 -10.94 0.45 -13.38
N LYS A 226 -10.45 -0.61 -14.02
CA LYS A 226 -10.83 -0.99 -15.38
C LYS A 226 -11.94 -2.03 -15.34
N ARG A 227 -12.88 -2.01 -16.27
CA ARG A 227 -13.99 -2.98 -16.34
C ARG A 227 -13.93 -3.79 -17.62
N GLY A 228 -13.91 -5.12 -17.50
CA GLY A 228 -13.89 -6.02 -18.65
C GLY A 228 -13.41 -7.42 -18.29
N VAL A 229 -12.57 -7.99 -19.15
CA VAL A 229 -11.96 -9.31 -18.96
C VAL A 229 -10.45 -9.15 -18.92
N ALA A 230 -9.82 -9.69 -17.90
CA ALA A 230 -8.38 -9.66 -17.73
C ALA A 230 -7.87 -11.04 -17.35
N GLY A 231 -6.68 -11.41 -17.78
CA GLY A 231 -6.09 -12.68 -17.44
C GLY A 231 -4.59 -12.71 -17.58
N ASP A 232 -3.99 -13.70 -16.95
CA ASP A 232 -2.58 -13.99 -17.07
C ASP A 232 -2.33 -15.48 -17.24
N ILE A 233 -1.18 -15.78 -17.83
CA ILE A 233 -0.62 -17.12 -17.90
C ILE A 233 0.90 -17.04 -17.70
N GLN A 234 1.40 -17.96 -16.90
CA GLN A 234 2.82 -18.13 -16.66
C GLN A 234 3.36 -19.33 -17.47
N LEU A 235 4.41 -19.10 -18.24
CA LEU A 235 5.08 -20.10 -19.07
C LEU A 235 6.56 -20.17 -18.67
N GLY A 236 6.85 -20.87 -17.57
CA GLY A 236 8.21 -20.97 -17.02
C GLY A 236 8.75 -19.62 -16.53
N PRO A 237 9.83 -19.07 -17.13
CA PRO A 237 10.38 -17.77 -16.78
C PRO A 237 9.65 -16.60 -17.48
N VAL A 238 8.65 -16.87 -18.32
CA VAL A 238 7.88 -15.86 -19.04
C VAL A 238 6.48 -15.73 -18.44
N ASP A 239 6.06 -14.51 -18.13
CA ASP A 239 4.69 -14.17 -17.75
C ASP A 239 4.03 -13.40 -18.92
N LEU A 240 2.79 -13.78 -19.27
CA LEU A 240 1.96 -13.07 -20.23
C LEU A 240 0.70 -12.57 -19.52
N TRP A 241 0.46 -11.27 -19.58
CA TRP A 241 -0.74 -10.61 -19.06
C TRP A 241 -1.51 -9.99 -20.21
N ALA A 242 -2.83 -10.12 -20.21
CA ALA A 242 -3.67 -9.49 -21.21
C ALA A 242 -5.00 -9.03 -20.60
N TYR A 243 -5.57 -7.96 -21.16
CA TYR A 243 -6.95 -7.59 -20.85
C TYR A 243 -7.63 -6.92 -22.04
N ALA A 244 -8.97 -6.94 -22.00
CA ALA A 244 -9.85 -6.14 -22.85
C ALA A 244 -10.94 -5.52 -21.97
N THR A 245 -11.17 -4.22 -22.13
CA THR A 245 -12.14 -3.46 -21.36
C THR A 245 -13.39 -3.12 -22.17
N LEU A 246 -14.49 -2.82 -21.48
CA LEU A 246 -15.77 -2.49 -22.11
C LEU A 246 -15.74 -1.15 -22.87
N ASP A 247 -14.82 -0.25 -22.53
CA ASP A 247 -14.54 1.00 -23.24
C ASP A 247 -13.58 0.83 -24.44
N GLY A 248 -13.23 -0.41 -24.79
CA GLY A 248 -12.49 -0.74 -26.01
C GLY A 248 -10.97 -0.76 -25.88
N GLU A 249 -10.42 -0.58 -24.68
CA GLU A 249 -8.98 -0.69 -24.43
C GLU A 249 -8.54 -2.16 -24.39
N GLN A 250 -7.42 -2.46 -25.04
CA GLN A 250 -6.84 -3.80 -25.13
C GLN A 250 -5.34 -3.71 -24.82
N MET A 251 -4.85 -4.64 -24.01
CA MET A 251 -3.45 -4.64 -23.58
C MET A 251 -2.89 -6.04 -23.57
N VAL A 252 -1.64 -6.17 -24.03
CA VAL A 252 -0.83 -7.38 -23.88
C VAL A 252 0.54 -6.99 -23.31
N HIS A 253 0.98 -7.72 -22.30
CA HIS A 253 2.28 -7.57 -21.68
C HIS A 253 2.98 -8.91 -21.60
N VAL A 254 4.25 -8.95 -22.01
CA VAL A 254 5.13 -10.12 -21.90
C VAL A 254 6.30 -9.73 -21.02
N GLN A 255 6.59 -10.53 -20.00
CA GLN A 255 7.70 -10.30 -19.09
C GLN A 255 8.57 -11.55 -18.97
N HIS A 256 9.87 -11.40 -19.16
CA HIS A 256 10.84 -12.43 -18.82
C HIS A 256 11.48 -12.13 -17.47
N ILE A 257 11.54 -13.14 -16.60
CA ILE A 257 12.07 -13.02 -15.25
C ILE A 257 13.17 -14.04 -15.02
N SER A 258 14.31 -13.54 -14.57
CA SER A 258 15.49 -14.32 -14.19
C SER A 258 16.00 -13.91 -12.79
N ARG A 259 17.03 -14.59 -12.29
CA ARG A 259 17.63 -14.30 -10.97
C ARG A 259 18.20 -12.89 -10.83
N ARG A 260 18.55 -12.21 -11.94
CA ARG A 260 19.20 -10.88 -11.90
C ARG A 260 18.54 -9.84 -12.79
N ALA A 261 17.62 -10.24 -13.65
CA ALA A 261 17.00 -9.36 -14.62
C ALA A 261 15.50 -9.64 -14.75
N THR A 262 14.73 -8.57 -14.88
CA THR A 262 13.36 -8.59 -15.37
C THR A 262 13.30 -7.66 -16.56
N VAL A 263 12.74 -8.14 -17.67
CA VAL A 263 12.54 -7.35 -18.88
C VAL A 263 11.12 -7.60 -19.37
N GLY A 264 10.37 -6.54 -19.62
CA GLY A 264 8.99 -6.59 -20.07
C GLY A 264 8.77 -5.74 -21.31
N ALA A 265 7.78 -6.12 -22.10
CA ALA A 265 7.27 -5.36 -23.22
C ALA A 265 5.76 -5.30 -23.13
N THR A 266 5.19 -4.12 -23.34
CA THR A 266 3.75 -3.87 -23.29
C THR A 266 3.28 -3.28 -24.61
N ALA A 267 2.18 -3.78 -25.14
CA ALA A 267 1.42 -3.18 -26.22
C ALA A 267 0.02 -2.82 -25.69
N LEU A 268 -0.43 -1.61 -25.95
CA LEU A 268 -1.70 -1.06 -25.50
C LEU A 268 -2.40 -0.41 -26.70
N HIS A 269 -3.62 -0.80 -26.96
CA HIS A 269 -4.49 -0.16 -27.94
C HIS A 269 -5.72 0.38 -27.22
N GLY A 270 -5.92 1.70 -27.25
CA GLY A 270 -7.06 2.35 -26.61
C GLY A 270 -7.73 3.36 -27.52
N LEU A 271 -8.61 4.19 -26.95
CA LEU A 271 -9.28 5.28 -27.67
C LEU A 271 -8.28 6.31 -28.22
N ASP A 272 -7.16 6.50 -27.54
CA ASP A 272 -6.07 7.40 -27.96
C ASP A 272 -5.05 6.72 -28.89
N GLY A 273 -5.43 5.62 -29.54
CA GLY A 273 -4.58 4.88 -30.46
C GLY A 273 -3.62 3.88 -29.80
N PHE A 274 -2.57 3.51 -30.56
CA PHE A 274 -1.61 2.49 -30.16
C PHE A 274 -0.45 3.09 -29.35
N ALA A 275 -0.05 2.38 -28.30
CA ALA A 275 1.10 2.69 -27.48
C ALA A 275 1.88 1.42 -27.14
N CYS A 276 3.20 1.57 -26.95
CA CYS A 276 4.06 0.48 -26.53
C CYS A 276 5.05 0.93 -25.46
N SER A 277 5.50 0.00 -24.63
CA SER A 277 6.56 0.25 -23.67
C SER A 277 7.47 -0.95 -23.50
N ALA A 278 8.71 -0.66 -23.10
CA ALA A 278 9.66 -1.65 -22.62
C ALA A 278 10.08 -1.28 -21.20
N ASP A 279 9.91 -2.20 -20.25
CA ASP A 279 10.35 -2.05 -18.87
C ASP A 279 11.50 -2.99 -18.54
N TRP A 280 12.34 -2.57 -17.60
CA TRP A 280 13.49 -3.35 -17.19
C TRP A 280 13.84 -3.15 -15.73
N ARG A 281 14.47 -4.18 -15.16
CA ARG A 281 15.12 -4.15 -13.86
C ARG A 281 16.30 -5.10 -13.86
N PHE A 282 17.51 -4.58 -13.66
CA PHE A 282 18.74 -5.35 -13.61
C PHE A 282 19.43 -5.15 -12.27
N THR A 283 19.84 -6.24 -11.62
CA THR A 283 20.59 -6.19 -10.36
C THR A 283 21.96 -6.83 -10.55
N LEU A 284 23.01 -6.02 -10.31
CA LEU A 284 24.40 -6.45 -10.37
C LEU A 284 25.13 -5.99 -9.09
N GLY A 285 25.43 -6.96 -8.21
CA GLY A 285 26.06 -6.67 -6.92
C GLY A 285 25.24 -5.70 -6.08
N LYS A 286 25.80 -4.52 -5.82
CA LYS A 286 25.17 -3.46 -5.02
C LYS A 286 24.26 -2.54 -5.84
N PHE A 287 24.23 -2.66 -7.15
CA PHE A 287 23.49 -1.77 -8.03
C PHE A 287 22.24 -2.42 -8.59
N THR A 288 21.13 -1.69 -8.59
CA THR A 288 19.91 -2.08 -9.29
C THR A 288 19.47 -0.96 -10.22
N ALA A 289 19.61 -1.16 -11.52
CA ALA A 289 19.04 -0.27 -12.54
C ALA A 289 17.60 -0.68 -12.84
N PHE A 290 16.71 0.28 -13.01
CA PHE A 290 15.31 0.02 -13.38
C PHE A 290 14.79 1.11 -14.29
N GLY A 291 13.77 0.80 -15.08
CA GLY A 291 13.10 1.82 -15.87
C GLY A 291 11.98 1.29 -16.74
N GLU A 292 11.35 2.22 -17.44
CA GLU A 292 10.38 1.99 -18.49
C GLU A 292 10.54 3.11 -19.53
N LEU A 293 10.58 2.73 -20.81
CA LEU A 293 10.47 3.64 -21.95
C LEU A 293 9.15 3.34 -22.65
N ALA A 294 8.34 4.36 -22.85
CA ALA A 294 7.05 4.26 -23.50
C ALA A 294 6.94 5.22 -24.69
N ALA A 295 6.23 4.80 -25.72
CA ALA A 295 5.89 5.61 -26.88
C ALA A 295 4.39 5.49 -27.17
N ARG A 296 3.77 6.61 -27.51
CA ARG A 296 2.40 6.68 -28.04
C ARG A 296 2.41 7.71 -29.16
N GLU A 297 2.06 7.28 -30.36
CA GLU A 297 2.11 8.13 -31.55
C GLU A 297 3.49 8.84 -31.69
N ALA A 298 3.52 10.17 -31.60
CA ALA A 298 4.74 10.99 -31.65
C ALA A 298 5.33 11.36 -30.27
N SER A 299 4.69 10.94 -29.18
CA SER A 299 5.10 11.24 -27.81
C SER A 299 5.92 10.11 -27.21
N THR A 300 6.97 10.45 -26.48
CA THR A 300 7.79 9.51 -25.73
C THR A 300 7.85 9.89 -24.26
N ALA A 301 7.88 8.87 -23.41
CA ALA A 301 8.07 9.02 -21.98
C ALA A 301 9.11 8.02 -21.48
N LEU A 302 9.97 8.46 -20.58
CA LEU A 302 11.00 7.66 -19.94
C LEU A 302 10.92 7.87 -18.43
N ARG A 303 10.97 6.77 -17.70
CA ARG A 303 11.19 6.74 -16.26
C ARG A 303 12.34 5.78 -16.01
N SER A 304 13.47 6.25 -15.52
CA SER A 304 14.65 5.40 -15.31
C SER A 304 15.39 5.81 -14.05
N GLY A 305 15.94 4.85 -13.33
CA GLY A 305 16.63 5.10 -12.07
C GLY A 305 17.64 4.03 -11.72
N LEU A 306 18.42 4.34 -10.69
CA LEU A 306 19.50 3.51 -10.17
C LEU A 306 19.40 3.48 -8.65
N PHE A 307 19.39 2.29 -8.07
CA PHE A 307 19.64 2.08 -6.65
C PHE A 307 21.10 1.68 -6.43
N TYR A 308 21.67 2.20 -5.36
CA TYR A 308 22.93 1.74 -4.78
C TYR A 308 22.69 1.25 -3.36
N ASN A 309 22.78 -0.05 -3.16
CA ASN A 309 22.61 -0.73 -1.88
C ASN A 309 23.99 -0.95 -1.24
N HIS A 310 24.47 0.00 -0.45
CA HIS A 310 25.80 -0.10 0.15
C HIS A 310 25.89 -1.23 1.19
N SER A 311 24.91 -1.26 2.10
CA SER A 311 24.74 -2.26 3.17
C SER A 311 23.28 -2.28 3.63
N TYR A 312 22.91 -3.23 4.49
CA TYR A 312 21.52 -3.36 4.95
C TYR A 312 21.03 -2.10 5.66
N GLY A 313 20.03 -1.44 5.07
CA GLY A 313 19.44 -0.19 5.54
C GLY A 313 20.18 1.07 5.09
N ASN A 314 21.26 0.98 4.31
CA ASN A 314 21.94 2.14 3.74
C ASN A 314 21.86 2.11 2.21
N ARG A 315 21.09 3.04 1.63
CA ARG A 315 20.77 3.06 0.20
C ARG A 315 20.85 4.46 -0.37
N GLY A 316 21.33 4.56 -1.60
CA GLY A 316 21.18 5.75 -2.43
C GLY A 316 20.28 5.45 -3.63
N ALA A 317 19.56 6.45 -4.13
CA ALA A 317 18.92 6.36 -5.43
C ALA A 317 18.97 7.65 -6.23
N LEU A 318 18.90 7.47 -7.54
CA LEU A 318 18.62 8.49 -8.53
C LEU A 318 17.39 8.05 -9.35
N LEU A 319 16.54 9.00 -9.71
CA LEU A 319 15.41 8.82 -10.61
C LEU A 319 15.36 9.97 -11.61
N LEU A 320 15.21 9.64 -12.88
CA LEU A 320 14.97 10.56 -13.97
C LEU A 320 13.60 10.28 -14.58
N ARG A 321 12.84 11.34 -14.86
CA ARG A 321 11.55 11.30 -15.52
C ARG A 321 11.49 12.30 -16.66
N TYR A 322 10.99 11.84 -17.79
CA TYR A 322 10.84 12.58 -19.02
C TYR A 322 9.50 12.18 -19.66
N SER A 323 8.68 13.13 -20.09
CA SER A 323 7.46 12.91 -20.89
C SER A 323 7.14 14.17 -21.71
N ALA A 324 6.15 14.17 -22.60
CA ALA A 324 5.77 15.41 -23.31
C ALA A 324 5.54 16.62 -22.36
N ASP A 325 5.00 16.37 -21.16
CA ASP A 325 4.58 17.41 -20.22
C ASP A 325 5.52 17.60 -19.01
N GLU A 326 6.45 16.68 -18.74
CA GLU A 326 7.26 16.70 -17.52
C GLU A 326 8.74 16.43 -17.76
N ARG A 327 9.58 17.16 -17.04
CA ARG A 327 11.00 16.85 -16.81
C ARG A 327 11.20 16.80 -15.30
N ALA A 328 11.73 15.71 -14.75
CA ALA A 328 12.06 15.65 -13.34
C ALA A 328 13.31 14.82 -13.05
N ALA A 329 14.04 15.21 -12.02
CA ALA A 329 15.17 14.49 -11.47
C ALA A 329 15.03 14.43 -9.96
N ALA A 330 15.16 13.24 -9.39
CA ALA A 330 15.13 13.04 -7.95
C ALA A 330 16.37 12.28 -7.49
N LEU A 331 16.85 12.64 -6.31
CA LEU A 331 17.95 12.00 -5.62
C LEU A 331 17.53 11.70 -4.18
N GLY A 332 18.02 10.59 -3.65
CA GLY A 332 17.69 10.19 -2.28
C GLY A 332 18.79 9.39 -1.63
N ALA A 333 18.91 9.56 -0.32
CA ALA A 333 19.78 8.78 0.54
C ALA A 333 18.98 8.31 1.76
N GLU A 334 19.14 7.04 2.11
CA GLU A 334 18.44 6.39 3.20
C GLU A 334 19.45 5.64 4.07
N THR A 335 19.24 5.72 5.37
CA THR A 335 19.91 4.98 6.42
C THR A 335 18.85 4.21 7.23
N ARG A 336 19.28 3.43 8.22
CA ARG A 336 18.34 2.62 9.05
C ARG A 336 17.27 3.43 9.80
N TRP A 337 17.52 4.71 10.06
CA TRP A 337 16.67 5.57 10.89
C TRP A 337 16.41 6.94 10.28
N ALA A 338 16.92 7.21 9.07
CA ALA A 338 16.69 8.48 8.38
C ALA A 338 16.65 8.32 6.86
N SER A 339 15.82 9.12 6.21
CA SER A 339 15.70 9.22 4.76
C SER A 339 15.69 10.68 4.36
N LEU A 340 16.48 11.04 3.35
CA LEU A 340 16.50 12.36 2.73
C LEU A 340 16.28 12.21 1.24
N THR A 341 15.32 12.94 0.70
CA THR A 341 15.06 12.99 -0.74
C THR A 341 14.89 14.42 -1.21
N ALA A 342 15.28 14.66 -2.46
CA ALA A 342 15.05 15.90 -3.16
C ALA A 342 14.63 15.61 -4.61
N GLU A 343 13.67 16.36 -5.13
CA GLU A 343 13.23 16.30 -6.51
C GLU A 343 13.05 17.68 -7.09
N ALA A 344 13.67 17.92 -8.24
CA ALA A 344 13.38 19.07 -9.08
C ALA A 344 12.54 18.60 -10.27
N SER A 345 11.42 19.27 -10.51
CA SER A 345 10.51 18.96 -11.62
C SER A 345 10.07 20.25 -12.32
N LYS A 346 9.89 20.17 -13.64
CA LYS A 346 9.30 21.22 -14.48
C LYS A 346 8.14 20.63 -15.28
N ASN A 347 6.97 21.24 -15.14
CA ASN A 347 5.84 21.00 -16.02
C ASN A 347 5.99 21.88 -17.27
N LEU A 348 6.06 21.27 -18.44
CA LEU A 348 6.33 21.95 -19.71
C LEU A 348 5.08 22.62 -20.28
N THR A 349 3.89 22.06 -20.05
CA THR A 349 2.62 22.63 -20.51
C THR A 349 2.27 23.91 -19.77
N LYS A 350 2.42 23.90 -18.43
CA LYS A 350 2.12 25.03 -17.55
C LYS A 350 3.32 25.96 -17.32
N GLN A 351 4.50 25.57 -17.79
CA GLN A 351 5.77 26.24 -17.52
C GLN A 351 6.08 26.46 -16.03
N THR A 352 5.53 25.61 -15.15
CA THR A 352 5.74 25.72 -13.70
C THR A 352 6.87 24.80 -13.24
N ARG A 353 7.66 25.28 -12.29
CA ARG A 353 8.73 24.53 -11.64
C ARG A 353 8.33 24.18 -10.22
N GLN A 354 8.88 23.07 -9.74
CA GLN A 354 8.71 22.63 -8.37
C GLN A 354 10.00 21.98 -7.88
N LEU A 355 10.43 22.37 -6.68
CA LEU A 355 11.42 21.67 -5.88
C LEU A 355 10.72 21.07 -4.67
N ARG A 356 10.89 19.78 -4.44
CA ARG A 356 10.35 19.09 -3.27
C ARG A 356 11.48 18.42 -2.50
N THR A 357 11.51 18.62 -1.19
CA THR A 357 12.45 17.97 -0.29
C THR A 357 11.71 17.29 0.85
N VAL A 358 12.16 16.10 1.22
CA VAL A 358 11.61 15.35 2.36
C VAL A 358 12.77 14.84 3.20
N ALA A 359 12.75 15.16 4.49
CA ALA A 359 13.60 14.55 5.48
C ALA A 359 12.73 13.80 6.49
N LEU A 360 13.07 12.54 6.73
CA LEU A 360 12.42 11.66 7.70
C LEU A 360 13.50 11.15 8.65
N CYS A 361 13.22 11.18 9.95
CA CYS A 361 14.04 10.60 10.99
C CYS A 361 13.12 9.80 11.93
N ASN A 362 13.34 8.50 12.08
CA ASN A 362 12.43 7.59 12.78
C ASN A 362 13.19 6.49 13.54
N PRO A 363 14.04 6.84 14.52
CA PRO A 363 14.77 5.84 15.29
C PRO A 363 13.80 4.95 16.09
N SER A 364 14.24 3.71 16.37
CA SER A 364 13.49 2.77 17.20
C SER A 364 14.35 2.38 18.40
N LEU A 365 13.83 2.63 19.59
CA LEU A 365 14.48 2.32 20.86
C LEU A 365 13.64 1.27 21.58
N SER A 366 14.27 0.17 22.01
CA SER A 366 13.60 -0.88 22.78
C SER A 366 14.26 -1.01 24.14
N PHE A 367 13.48 -0.99 25.21
CA PHE A 367 13.93 -1.14 26.59
C PHE A 367 12.99 -2.06 27.36
N GLY A 368 13.47 -3.26 27.68
CA GLY A 368 12.64 -4.32 28.25
C GLY A 368 11.44 -4.64 27.35
N ALA A 369 10.23 -4.61 27.92
CA ALA A 369 8.98 -4.85 27.20
C ALA A 369 8.43 -3.62 26.44
N TRP A 370 9.09 -2.47 26.54
CA TRP A 370 8.66 -1.23 25.90
C TRP A 370 9.43 -0.99 24.61
N THR A 371 8.73 -0.47 23.61
CA THR A 371 9.31 0.04 22.38
C THR A 371 8.84 1.47 22.16
N LEU A 372 9.80 2.39 22.00
CA LEU A 372 9.59 3.80 21.73
C LEU A 372 10.09 4.11 20.31
N LYS A 373 9.22 4.71 19.49
CA LYS A 373 9.54 5.11 18.11
C LYS A 373 9.16 6.58 17.91
N PRO A 374 10.05 7.52 18.26
CA PRO A 374 9.86 8.90 17.85
C PRO A 374 10.08 9.02 16.34
N SER A 375 9.32 9.89 15.69
CA SER A 375 9.45 10.18 14.27
C SER A 375 9.32 11.68 14.02
N LEU A 376 10.25 12.21 13.25
CA LEU A 376 10.29 13.58 12.76
C LEU A 376 10.25 13.53 11.24
N ARG A 377 9.32 14.28 10.65
CA ARG A 377 9.26 14.50 9.21
C ARG A 377 9.22 15.98 8.91
N LEU A 378 10.05 16.37 7.96
CA LEU A 378 10.05 17.67 7.32
C LEU A 378 9.77 17.48 5.84
N ASN A 379 8.76 18.14 5.32
CA ASN A 379 8.43 18.13 3.89
C ASN A 379 8.30 19.58 3.43
N SER A 380 9.15 19.97 2.48
CA SER A 380 9.12 21.30 1.89
C SER A 380 8.83 21.19 0.40
N ARG A 381 7.97 22.07 -0.09
CA ARG A 381 7.66 22.23 -1.50
C ARG A 381 7.79 23.69 -1.87
N TYR A 382 8.68 23.97 -2.82
CA TYR A 382 8.89 25.28 -3.38
C TYR A 382 8.42 25.31 -4.85
N ARG A 383 7.59 26.28 -5.19
CA ARG A 383 7.01 26.51 -6.52
C ARG A 383 7.16 27.98 -6.89
N PRO A 384 8.26 28.37 -7.55
CA PRO A 384 8.54 29.78 -7.81
C PRO A 384 7.49 30.47 -8.70
N ASP A 385 6.78 29.69 -9.51
CA ASP A 385 5.87 30.18 -10.54
C ASP A 385 4.38 30.20 -10.07
N GLU A 386 4.11 29.85 -8.80
CA GLU A 386 2.77 29.93 -8.18
C GLU A 386 2.71 31.08 -7.15
N GLU A 387 1.51 31.57 -6.84
CA GLU A 387 1.29 32.61 -5.82
C GLU A 387 1.73 32.12 -4.43
N LEU A 388 1.28 30.92 -4.05
CA LEU A 388 1.69 30.23 -2.83
C LEU A 388 2.97 29.43 -3.08
N ARG A 389 4.10 30.13 -3.06
CA ARG A 389 5.40 29.57 -3.43
C ARG A 389 5.90 28.48 -2.51
N TRP A 390 5.58 28.55 -1.22
CA TRP A 390 6.10 27.63 -0.22
C TRP A 390 4.98 26.83 0.42
N ARG A 391 5.21 25.54 0.62
CA ARG A 391 4.44 24.69 1.52
C ARG A 391 5.39 23.87 2.36
N ASN A 392 5.44 24.17 3.65
CA ASN A 392 6.29 23.49 4.62
C ASN A 392 5.41 22.73 5.61
N ASP A 393 5.73 21.46 5.85
CA ASP A 393 5.01 20.56 6.75
C ASP A 393 6.04 19.91 7.70
N LEU A 394 5.88 20.20 8.99
CA LEU A 394 6.59 19.58 10.10
C LEU A 394 5.63 18.62 10.79
N ARG A 395 6.05 17.36 10.90
CA ARG A 395 5.30 16.34 11.62
C ARG A 395 6.19 15.67 12.66
N LEU A 396 5.70 15.64 13.89
CA LEU A 396 6.27 14.94 15.02
C LEU A 396 5.30 13.83 15.43
N GLU A 397 5.81 12.61 15.57
CA GLU A 397 5.06 11.45 16.02
C GLU A 397 5.83 10.75 17.14
N LEU A 398 5.09 10.16 18.08
CA LEU A 398 5.65 9.34 19.14
C LEU A 398 4.78 8.10 19.31
N ASP A 399 5.35 6.95 18.95
CA ASP A 399 4.72 5.66 19.23
C ASP A 399 5.37 5.04 20.45
N LEU A 400 4.56 4.71 21.45
CA LEU A 400 4.97 3.95 22.62
C LEU A 400 4.15 2.66 22.67
N GLN A 401 4.83 1.52 22.66
CA GLN A 401 4.21 0.21 22.58
C GLN A 401 4.70 -0.67 23.73
N ARG A 402 3.75 -1.29 24.44
CA ARG A 402 3.98 -2.42 25.35
C ARG A 402 2.75 -3.28 25.34
N ALA A 403 2.84 -4.47 24.77
CA ALA A 403 1.69 -5.38 24.67
C ALA A 403 0.99 -5.54 26.04
N PRO A 404 -0.35 -5.46 26.10
CA PRO A 404 -1.32 -5.25 25.00
C PRO A 404 -1.60 -3.77 24.65
N TRP A 405 -0.93 -2.84 25.30
CA TRP A 405 -1.16 -1.40 25.21
C TRP A 405 -0.35 -0.72 24.11
N ILE A 406 -0.97 0.27 23.49
CA ILE A 406 -0.42 1.05 22.40
C ILE A 406 -0.77 2.52 22.65
N PHE A 407 0.20 3.41 22.52
CA PHE A 407 0.00 4.85 22.62
C PHE A 407 0.64 5.53 21.42
N HIS A 408 -0.10 6.47 20.83
CA HIS A 408 0.35 7.27 19.71
C HIS A 408 0.06 8.74 19.99
N ALA A 409 1.06 9.58 19.81
CA ALA A 409 0.89 11.03 19.81
C ALA A 409 1.39 11.58 18.47
N ARG A 410 0.68 12.57 17.93
CA ARG A 410 1.14 13.32 16.76
C ARG A 410 0.92 14.80 16.95
N TYR A 411 1.90 15.57 16.51
CA TYR A 411 1.77 17.00 16.27
C TYR A 411 2.18 17.31 14.83
N ASN A 412 1.37 18.07 14.11
CA ASN A 412 1.61 18.47 12.73
C ASN A 412 1.47 20.00 12.65
N ALA A 413 2.49 20.69 12.17
CA ALA A 413 2.45 22.12 11.87
C ALA A 413 2.72 22.31 10.38
N LEU A 414 1.87 23.08 9.71
CA LEU A 414 1.97 23.32 8.28
C LEU A 414 1.83 24.81 8.00
N HIS A 415 2.63 25.31 7.06
CA HIS A 415 2.52 26.67 6.55
C HIS A 415 2.57 26.66 5.02
N CYS A 416 1.48 27.04 4.37
CA CYS A 416 1.41 27.34 2.94
C CYS A 416 0.86 28.75 2.71
N GLU A 417 -0.34 29.02 3.22
CA GLU A 417 -0.97 30.35 3.18
C GLU A 417 -1.00 30.98 4.58
N GLN A 418 -1.36 30.20 5.59
CA GLN A 418 -1.32 30.56 7.00
C GLN A 418 -0.80 29.39 7.85
N TRP A 419 -0.45 29.67 9.10
CA TRP A 419 -0.10 28.63 10.06
C TRP A 419 -1.31 27.77 10.40
N ALA A 420 -1.21 26.49 10.10
CA ALA A 420 -2.16 25.46 10.47
C ALA A 420 -1.49 24.41 11.36
N TRP A 421 -2.27 23.82 12.26
CA TRP A 421 -1.78 22.73 13.08
C TRP A 421 -2.86 21.70 13.40
N LEU A 422 -2.40 20.48 13.68
CA LEU A 422 -3.20 19.37 14.15
C LEU A 422 -2.42 18.61 15.22
N SER A 423 -3.07 18.23 16.29
CA SER A 423 -2.52 17.38 17.34
C SER A 423 -3.50 16.27 17.69
N TYR A 424 -3.04 15.05 17.90
CA TYR A 424 -3.88 14.00 18.47
C TYR A 424 -3.14 13.14 19.46
N LEU A 425 -3.92 12.55 20.36
CA LEU A 425 -3.53 11.43 21.20
C LEU A 425 -4.43 10.25 20.90
N GLU A 426 -3.84 9.07 20.73
CA GLU A 426 -4.55 7.81 20.57
C GLU A 426 -4.00 6.79 21.57
N THR A 427 -4.91 6.09 22.23
CA THR A 427 -4.60 4.95 23.07
C THR A 427 -5.31 3.72 22.54
N GLY A 428 -4.65 2.57 22.66
CA GLY A 428 -5.08 1.31 22.12
C GLY A 428 -4.85 0.16 23.08
N TYR A 429 -5.78 -0.78 23.10
CA TYR A 429 -5.63 -2.09 23.72
C TYR A 429 -5.88 -3.14 22.64
N LYS A 430 -4.93 -4.06 22.43
CA LYS A 430 -5.04 -5.13 21.43
C LYS A 430 -4.60 -6.47 21.99
N ASN A 431 -5.48 -7.45 21.86
CA ASN A 431 -5.19 -8.87 22.02
C ASN A 431 -5.76 -9.68 20.84
N GLU A 432 -5.70 -11.01 20.90
CA GLU A 432 -6.17 -11.89 19.82
C GLU A 432 -7.64 -11.65 19.47
N LYS A 433 -8.51 -11.58 20.49
CA LYS A 433 -9.97 -11.52 20.31
C LYS A 433 -10.50 -10.09 20.25
N THR A 434 -9.82 -9.13 20.85
CA THR A 434 -10.34 -7.79 21.08
C THR A 434 -9.32 -6.74 20.65
N ALA A 435 -9.79 -5.69 20.01
CA ALA A 435 -9.03 -4.44 19.88
C ALA A 435 -9.93 -3.26 20.19
N LEU A 436 -9.43 -2.31 20.97
CA LEU A 436 -10.10 -1.05 21.31
C LEU A 436 -9.11 0.07 21.05
N TYR A 437 -9.52 1.09 20.29
CA TYR A 437 -8.75 2.30 20.11
C TYR A 437 -9.63 3.53 20.32
N LEU A 438 -9.08 4.50 21.04
CA LEU A 438 -9.70 5.78 21.34
C LEU A 438 -8.74 6.88 20.91
N ARG A 439 -9.23 7.82 20.10
CA ARG A 439 -8.45 8.96 19.64
C ARG A 439 -9.20 10.27 19.88
N GLY A 440 -8.47 11.26 20.39
CA GLY A 440 -8.90 12.66 20.43
C GLY A 440 -7.95 13.53 19.60
N THR A 441 -8.52 14.29 18.66
CA THR A 441 -7.79 15.18 17.75
C THR A 441 -8.24 16.62 17.96
N LEU A 442 -7.30 17.56 18.04
CA LEU A 442 -7.51 19.00 18.00
C LEU A 442 -6.85 19.58 16.76
N PHE A 443 -7.49 20.57 16.13
CA PHE A 443 -6.93 21.17 14.92
C PHE A 443 -7.37 22.63 14.73
N LYS A 444 -6.47 23.41 14.13
CA LYS A 444 -6.72 24.76 13.63
C LYS A 444 -6.16 24.86 12.23
N VAL A 445 -7.05 24.99 11.25
CA VAL A 445 -6.71 25.07 9.83
C VAL A 445 -7.63 26.10 9.18
N ASP A 446 -7.17 27.35 9.09
CA ASP A 446 -8.06 28.45 8.67
C ASP A 446 -8.21 28.58 7.16
N LYS A 447 -7.22 28.10 6.39
CA LYS A 447 -7.23 28.14 4.93
C LYS A 447 -7.25 26.74 4.33
N TRP A 448 -7.94 26.59 3.20
CA TRP A 448 -8.08 25.30 2.52
C TRP A 448 -6.74 24.78 1.97
N ASN A 449 -5.84 25.68 1.59
CA ASN A 449 -4.50 25.33 1.10
C ASN A 449 -3.64 24.69 2.19
N ASP A 450 -3.93 25.01 3.46
CA ASP A 450 -3.23 24.50 4.64
C ASP A 450 -3.85 23.23 5.23
N ARG A 451 -4.83 22.61 4.54
CA ARG A 451 -5.50 21.40 5.01
C ARG A 451 -4.52 20.27 5.34
N ILE A 452 -4.77 19.62 6.48
CA ILE A 452 -3.96 18.52 7.00
C ILE A 452 -4.76 17.22 6.86
N TYR A 453 -4.09 16.19 6.35
CA TYR A 453 -4.61 14.83 6.23
C TYR A 453 -4.06 13.99 7.38
N SER A 454 -4.94 13.23 8.04
CA SER A 454 -4.57 12.35 9.14
C SER A 454 -5.33 11.05 9.03
N TYR A 455 -4.61 9.93 9.00
CA TYR A 455 -5.18 8.60 8.98
C TYR A 455 -5.82 8.31 10.32
N GLU A 456 -7.02 7.74 10.30
CA GLU A 456 -7.69 7.25 11.50
C GLU A 456 -8.04 5.77 11.36
N ARG A 457 -7.78 4.98 12.41
CA ARG A 457 -8.01 3.52 12.44
C ARG A 457 -9.41 3.15 12.01
N ASP A 458 -9.52 2.24 11.04
CA ASP A 458 -10.77 1.91 10.38
C ASP A 458 -11.17 0.44 10.52
N ALA A 459 -12.44 0.15 10.22
CA ALA A 459 -12.94 -1.20 10.03
C ALA A 459 -12.17 -1.88 8.87
N PRO A 460 -11.77 -3.15 9.01
CA PRO A 460 -11.06 -3.82 7.94
C PRO A 460 -11.69 -3.77 6.53
N GLY A 461 -10.87 -3.57 5.51
CA GLY A 461 -11.33 -3.38 4.12
C GLY A 461 -11.89 -1.98 3.83
N SER A 462 -11.72 -1.05 4.76
CA SER A 462 -12.04 0.38 4.63
C SER A 462 -10.83 1.22 5.03
N PHE A 463 -10.64 2.34 4.35
CA PHE A 463 -9.62 3.32 4.68
C PHE A 463 -10.26 4.67 4.96
N ASN A 464 -9.76 5.36 6.00
CA ASN A 464 -10.24 6.70 6.30
C ASN A 464 -9.08 7.65 6.59
N VAL A 465 -8.90 8.63 5.70
CA VAL A 465 -7.98 9.77 5.87
C VAL A 465 -8.81 11.04 5.82
N PRO A 466 -9.44 11.43 6.94
CA PRO A 466 -10.15 12.69 7.01
C PRO A 466 -9.24 13.87 6.66
N THR A 467 -9.81 14.78 5.89
CA THR A 467 -9.23 16.10 5.64
C THR A 467 -9.70 17.05 6.74
N TYR A 468 -8.76 17.58 7.51
CA TYR A 468 -9.02 18.56 8.55
C TYR A 468 -8.91 19.97 7.97
N TYR A 469 -10.01 20.70 8.08
CA TYR A 469 -10.15 22.10 7.67
C TYR A 469 -11.10 22.78 8.65
N GLY A 470 -10.81 24.01 9.07
CA GLY A 470 -11.53 24.75 10.12
C GLY A 470 -10.88 24.65 11.50
N ARG A 471 -11.62 25.05 12.53
CA ARG A 471 -11.20 25.02 13.94
C ARG A 471 -12.11 24.10 14.73
N GLY A 472 -11.55 23.10 15.40
CA GLY A 472 -12.37 22.18 16.17
C GLY A 472 -11.66 20.96 16.70
N TYR A 473 -12.45 19.93 16.97
CA TYR A 473 -11.97 18.65 17.48
C TYR A 473 -12.65 17.49 16.77
N ALA A 474 -11.99 16.34 16.79
CA ALA A 474 -12.55 15.07 16.36
C ALA A 474 -12.32 13.98 17.41
N LEU A 475 -13.28 13.08 17.52
CA LEU A 475 -13.22 11.90 18.38
C LEU A 475 -13.45 10.67 17.51
N ALA A 476 -12.62 9.65 17.68
CA ALA A 476 -12.77 8.39 16.98
C ALA A 476 -12.66 7.21 17.96
N LEU A 477 -13.55 6.24 17.78
CA LEU A 477 -13.61 4.97 18.50
C LEU A 477 -13.56 3.84 17.48
N TYR A 478 -12.68 2.88 17.71
CA TYR A 478 -12.68 1.61 17.01
C TYR A 478 -12.75 0.47 18.01
N VAL A 479 -13.64 -0.49 17.76
CA VAL A 479 -13.81 -1.70 18.57
C VAL A 479 -13.84 -2.90 17.64
N ARG A 480 -13.00 -3.90 17.89
CA ARG A 480 -13.09 -5.23 17.30
C ARG A 480 -13.32 -6.24 18.39
N TRP A 481 -14.30 -7.11 18.20
CA TRP A 481 -14.53 -8.29 19.02
C TRP A 481 -14.75 -9.51 18.15
N ARG A 482 -13.77 -10.42 18.18
CA ARG A 482 -13.66 -11.63 17.35
C ARG A 482 -13.78 -11.29 15.86
N ARG A 483 -14.97 -11.50 15.29
CA ARG A 483 -15.32 -11.36 13.88
C ARG A 483 -16.05 -10.06 13.57
N LEU A 484 -16.44 -9.31 14.60
CA LEU A 484 -17.18 -8.06 14.48
C LEU A 484 -16.23 -6.88 14.69
N ALA A 485 -16.35 -5.87 13.84
CA ALA A 485 -15.70 -4.58 14.04
C ALA A 485 -16.72 -3.45 13.94
N LEU A 486 -16.58 -2.46 14.81
CA LEU A 486 -17.36 -1.24 14.84
C LEU A 486 -16.40 -0.05 14.85
N ARG A 487 -16.71 0.97 14.07
CA ARG A 487 -16.07 2.28 14.16
C ARG A 487 -17.13 3.35 14.28
N ALA A 488 -16.92 4.28 15.21
CA ALA A 488 -17.70 5.50 15.31
C ALA A 488 -16.74 6.70 15.34
N SER A 489 -17.07 7.77 14.62
CA SER A 489 -16.30 9.01 14.69
C SER A 489 -17.17 10.24 14.53
N THR A 490 -16.77 11.33 15.17
CA THR A 490 -17.40 12.64 15.04
C THR A 490 -16.36 13.73 14.88
N THR A 491 -16.68 14.75 14.09
CA THR A 491 -15.90 15.99 13.98
C THR A 491 -16.81 17.17 14.24
N ARG A 492 -16.41 18.05 15.15
CA ARG A 492 -17.17 19.23 15.56
C ARG A 492 -16.35 20.50 15.41
N TYR A 493 -17.02 21.60 15.12
CA TYR A 493 -16.40 22.91 14.91
C TYR A 493 -16.98 23.97 15.85
N PRO A 494 -16.71 23.91 17.17
CA PRO A 494 -17.32 24.84 18.13
C PRO A 494 -17.04 26.32 17.82
N SER A 495 -15.89 26.62 17.22
CA SER A 495 -15.48 27.98 16.87
C SER A 495 -15.94 28.42 15.46
N MET A 496 -16.73 27.60 14.76
CA MET A 496 -17.26 27.89 13.43
C MET A 496 -18.71 27.38 13.33
N PRO A 497 -19.69 28.13 13.86
CA PRO A 497 -21.08 27.66 14.00
C PRO A 497 -21.75 27.32 12.67
N ASP A 498 -21.39 28.01 11.58
CA ASP A 498 -21.94 27.74 10.24
C ASP A 498 -21.37 26.46 9.62
N LYS A 499 -20.32 25.87 10.23
CA LYS A 499 -19.67 24.68 9.70
C LYS A 499 -20.30 23.41 10.30
N PRO A 500 -21.00 22.61 9.49
CA PRO A 500 -21.73 21.46 10.00
C PRO A 500 -20.78 20.38 10.53
N SER A 501 -21.21 19.75 11.62
CA SER A 501 -20.53 18.60 12.20
C SER A 501 -20.58 17.39 11.27
N LYS A 502 -19.66 16.45 11.47
CA LYS A 502 -19.59 15.21 10.70
C LYS A 502 -19.76 14.02 11.64
N TYR A 503 -20.44 12.99 11.16
CA TYR A 503 -20.68 11.75 11.90
C TYR A 503 -20.48 10.57 10.97
N GLU A 504 -19.80 9.53 11.45
CA GLU A 504 -19.64 8.29 10.69
C GLU A 504 -19.76 7.09 11.62
N LEU A 505 -20.50 6.08 11.16
CA LEU A 505 -20.65 4.77 11.80
C LEU A 505 -20.37 3.68 10.75
N LYS A 506 -19.50 2.74 11.10
CA LYS A 506 -19.19 1.55 10.29
C LYS A 506 -19.33 0.29 11.13
N LEU A 507 -19.85 -0.74 10.47
CA LEU A 507 -20.00 -2.09 11.01
C LEU A 507 -19.43 -3.09 10.00
N GLN A 508 -18.71 -4.10 10.50
CA GLN A 508 -18.17 -5.15 9.67
C GLN A 508 -18.24 -6.51 10.36
N LEU A 509 -18.46 -7.54 9.55
CA LEU A 509 -18.47 -8.94 9.92
C LEU A 509 -17.52 -9.75 9.03
N ASN A 510 -16.62 -10.52 9.64
CA ASN A 510 -15.70 -11.44 8.95
C ASN A 510 -16.04 -12.90 9.30
N LEU A 511 -16.46 -13.68 8.32
CA LEU A 511 -16.83 -15.09 8.45
C LEU A 511 -15.73 -16.00 7.89
N LYS A 512 -15.31 -16.98 8.69
CA LYS A 512 -14.51 -18.12 8.25
C LYS A 512 -15.34 -19.37 8.53
N LEU A 513 -15.80 -20.04 7.48
CA LEU A 513 -16.69 -21.21 7.51
C LEU A 513 -15.95 -22.46 6.99
#